data_AF-A0A354EVB6-F1
#
_entry.id   AF-A0A354EVB6-F1
#
_cell.length_a   1.000
_cell.length_b   1.000
_cell.length_c   1.000
_cell.angle_alpha   90.00
_cell.angle_beta   90.00
_cell.angle_gamma   90.00
#
_symmetry.space_group_name_H-M   'P 1'
#
loop_
_entity.id
_entity.type
_entity.pdbx_description
1 polymer ?
#
loop_
_entity_poly.entity_id
_entity_poly.type
_entity_poly.pdbx_seq_one_letter_code
_entity_poly.pdbx_strand_id
1 'polypeptide(L)' 'GAWDNASGTAGLIEMARAFKAGPAPKRTVVFLHVTAEEQGLLGSEAYAADPVYPL' A
#
# COMPACT_ATOMS: atom_id res chain seq x y z
N GLY A 1 -7.98 -13.46 7.85
CA GLY A 1 -7.34 -12.46 8.74
C GLY A 1 -5.82 -12.52 8.74
N ALA A 2 -5.21 -13.57 9.31
CA ALA A 2 -3.76 -13.62 9.52
C ALA A 2 -2.96 -13.78 8.20
N TRP A 3 -3.35 -14.74 7.36
CA TRP A 3 -2.78 -14.88 6.02
C TRP A 3 -3.29 -13.77 5.11
N ASP A 4 -4.62 -13.69 4.98
CA ASP A 4 -5.32 -12.67 4.21
C ASP A 4 -6.03 -11.68 5.15
N ASN A 5 -5.57 -10.44 5.38
CA ASN A 5 -4.50 -9.68 4.70
C ASN A 5 -3.39 -9.20 5.69
N ALA A 6 -3.34 -9.73 6.91
CA ALA A 6 -2.39 -9.24 7.92
C ALA A 6 -0.93 -9.55 7.54
N SER A 7 -0.65 -10.68 6.88
CA SER A 7 0.70 -11.02 6.41
C SER A 7 1.19 -10.04 5.34
N GLY A 8 0.33 -9.68 4.39
CA GLY A 8 0.61 -8.66 3.37
C GLY A 8 0.83 -7.27 3.99
N THR A 9 0.03 -6.93 5.01
CA THR A 9 0.19 -5.69 5.79
C THR A 9 1.54 -5.61 6.48
N ALA A 10 1.96 -6.70 7.15
CA ALA A 10 3.27 -6.79 7.78
C ALA A 10 4.40 -6.64 6.74
N GLY A 11 4.27 -7.32 5.59
CA GLY A 11 5.22 -7.17 4.48
C GLY A 11 5.33 -5.74 3.97
N LEU A 12 4.20 -5.04 3.79
CA LEU A 12 4.17 -3.65 3.34
C LEU A 12 4.88 -2.70 4.33
N ILE A 13 4.66 -2.87 5.63
CA ILE A 13 5.32 -2.09 6.68
C ILE A 13 6.83 -2.33 6.67
N GLU A 14 7.27 -3.59 6.55
CA GLU A 14 8.70 -3.91 6.53
C GLU A 14 9.41 -3.43 5.26
N MET A 15 8.73 -3.46 4.11
CA MET A 15 9.25 -2.80 2.90
C MET A 15 9.39 -1.29 3.09
N ALA A 16 8.39 -0.62 3.67
CA ALA A 16 8.49 0.82 3.96
C ALA A 16 9.65 1.14 4.91
N ARG A 17 9.87 0.31 5.94
CA ARG A 17 11.03 0.42 6.84
C ARG A 17 12.35 0.31 6.08
N ALA A 18 12.49 -0.68 5.19
CA ALA A 18 13.69 -0.88 4.39
C ALA A 18 13.95 0.31 3.44
N PHE A 19 12.92 0.81 2.76
CA PHE A 19 13.03 2.00 1.90
C PHE A 19 13.43 3.25 2.67
N LYS A 20 12.97 3.39 3.92
CA LYS A 20 13.35 4.51 4.79
C LYS A 20 14.82 4.44 5.24
N ALA A 21 15.34 3.24 5.45
CA ALA A 21 16.73 3.02 5.88
C ALA A 21 17.76 3.11 4.74
N GLY A 22 17.32 2.89 3.50
CA GLY A 22 18.17 2.97 2.31
C GLY A 22 18.33 4.37 1.73
N PRO A 23 19.11 4.50 0.64
CA PRO A 23 19.18 5.74 -0.13
C PRO A 23 17.81 6.14 -0.68
N ALA A 24 17.56 7.45 -0.75
CA ALA A 24 16.32 7.94 -1.33
C ALA A 24 16.17 7.48 -2.80
N PRO A 25 15.01 6.91 -3.18
CA PRO A 25 14.78 6.49 -4.55
C PRO A 25 14.75 7.69 -5.50
N LYS A 26 15.14 7.47 -6.77
CA LYS A 26 15.13 8.52 -7.81
C LYS A 26 13.72 9.02 -8.17
N ARG A 27 12.69 8.24 -7.84
CA ARG A 27 11.27 8.55 -8.06
C ARG A 27 10.54 8.44 -6.74
N THR A 28 9.44 9.17 -6.60
CA THR A 28 8.53 9.02 -5.48
C THR A 28 7.99 7.59 -5.44
N VAL A 29 7.99 6.99 -4.25
CA VAL A 29 7.38 5.69 -3.98
C VAL A 29 6.29 5.91 -2.95
N VAL A 30 5.08 5.48 -3.27
CA VAL A 30 3.91 5.53 -2.37
C VAL A 30 3.61 4.11 -1.90
N PHE A 31 3.58 3.91 -0.58
CA PHE A 31 3.09 2.68 0.03
C PHE A 31 1.60 2.86 0.34
N LEU A 32 0.75 2.05 -0.29
CA LEU A 32 -0.70 2.14 -0.17
C LEU A 32 -1.25 0.86 0.48
N HIS A 33 -2.00 1.03 1.56
CA HIS A 33 -2.75 -0.05 2.20
C HIS A 33 -4.24 0.28 2.11
N VAL A 34 -4.99 -0.56 1.41
CA VAL A 34 -6.41 -0.33 1.10
C VAL A 34 -7.34 -1.12 2.01
N THR A 35 -8.56 -0.62 2.16
CA THR A 35 -9.64 -1.31 2.89
C THR A 35 -10.68 -1.88 1.92
N ALA A 36 -11.61 -2.68 2.44
CA ALA A 36 -12.76 -3.22 1.70
C ALA A 36 -12.39 -4.01 0.44
N GLU A 37 -11.21 -4.63 0.42
CA GLU A 37 -10.76 -5.54 -0.65
C GLU A 37 -11.72 -6.73 -0.76
N GLU A 38 -12.00 -7.36 0.38
CA GLU A 38 -12.91 -8.51 0.56
C GLU A 38 -14.39 -8.21 0.20
N GLN A 39 -14.72 -6.94 -0.07
CA GLN A 39 -16.04 -6.51 -0.51
C GLN A 39 -16.07 -6.16 -2.01
N GLY A 40 -15.01 -6.49 -2.75
CA GLY A 40 -14.87 -6.22 -4.18
C GLY A 40 -13.96 -5.04 -4.47
N LEU A 41 -12.76 -5.00 -3.89
CA LEU A 41 -11.69 -4.03 -4.22
C LEU A 41 -12.04 -2.55 -4.00
N LEU A 42 -13.08 -2.25 -3.22
CA LEU A 42 -13.70 -0.93 -3.15
C LEU A 42 -12.71 0.17 -2.73
N GLY A 43 -11.78 -0.13 -1.81
CA GLY A 43 -10.78 0.84 -1.38
C GLY A 43 -9.77 1.19 -2.48
N SER A 44 -9.35 0.20 -3.28
CA SER A 44 -8.45 0.45 -4.41
C SER A 44 -9.15 1.14 -5.57
N GLU A 45 -10.42 0.79 -5.85
CA GLU A 45 -11.20 1.47 -6.88
C GLU A 45 -11.43 2.94 -6.53
N ALA A 46 -11.78 3.23 -5.27
CA ALA A 46 -11.92 4.59 -4.79
C ALA A 46 -10.61 5.39 -4.93
N TYR A 47 -9.47 4.80 -4.53
CA TYR A 47 -8.17 5.47 -4.68
C TYR A 47 -7.81 5.70 -6.15
N ALA A 48 -8.09 4.75 -7.05
CA ALA A 48 -7.81 4.91 -8.48
C ALA A 48 -8.67 6.01 -9.14
N ALA A 49 -9.91 6.18 -8.66
CA ALA A 49 -10.83 7.19 -9.18
C ALA A 49 -10.51 8.62 -8.70
N ASP A 50 -10.09 8.77 -7.43
CA ASP A 50 -9.73 10.06 -6.82
C ASP A 50 -8.47 9.93 -5.95
N PRO A 51 -7.28 9.89 -6.56
CA PRO A 51 -6.05 9.58 -5.85
C PRO A 51 -5.48 10.78 -5.09
N VAL A 52 -5.03 10.54 -3.85
CA VAL A 52 -4.27 11.54 -3.07
C VAL A 52 -2.91 11.83 -3.72
N TYR A 53 -2.24 10.80 -4.24
CA TYR A 53 -1.04 10.93 -5.08
C TYR A 53 -1.36 10.50 -6.51
N PRO A 54 -1.16 11.37 -7.53
CA PRO A 54 -1.51 11.06 -8.92
C PRO A 54 -0.94 9.72 -9.41
N LEU A 55 -1.77 8.98 -10.14
CA LEU A 55 -1.42 7.71 -10.80
C LEU A 55 -0.99 7.93 -12.26
#